data_AF-A0A9E6F3D5-F1
#
_entry.id   AF-A0A9E6F3D5-F1
#
_cell.length_a   1.000
_cell.length_b   1.000
_cell.length_c   1.000
_cell.angle_alpha   90.00
_cell.angle_beta   90.00
_cell.angle_gamma   90.00
#
_symmetry.space_group_name_H-M   'P 1'
#
loop_
_entity.id
_entity.type
_entity.pdbx_description
1 polymer ?
#
loop_
_entity_poly.entity_id
_entity_poly.type
_entity_poly.pdbx_seq_one_letter_code
_entity_poly.pdbx_strand_id
1 'polypeptide(L)'
;MSKTPAKEPGKSKSNKSSSVLSSKKSVRKALGEEPSLIPEKYQDLLALGLLALLLIIFYWPVLFEGKIFFAADNTASFSTKTFVSDAAKTGTFPLWFPYIFSGMPSYGSLMAGGDRSFDFLNQLWRIVINAVTFVSKNPSTAWIIFYYFLFGAGLYALLRVKVGSPFHALVGGIAGSFATLSLVWITVGHNTKIVAVAMIPFALMLAERLRQKQGWKSFLLNVGLLAVLLNIQVRSTHVQMIYYSFMAIGIYFLFELVSALLKKEPIQIWARSVGGFAIA
;
A
#
# COMPACT_ATOMS: atom_id res chain seq x y z
N MET A 1 -42.41 4.44 58.45
CA MET A 1 -41.15 3.74 58.09
C MET A 1 -41.47 2.57 57.18
N SER A 2 -40.81 2.50 56.02
CA SER A 2 -40.66 1.35 55.11
C SER A 2 -41.89 0.86 54.32
N LYS A 3 -41.79 0.36 53.09
CA LYS A 3 -41.00 0.67 51.88
C LYS A 3 -41.65 -0.22 50.80
N THR A 4 -42.05 0.38 49.68
CA THR A 4 -42.47 -0.30 48.45
C THR A 4 -41.30 -1.10 47.86
N PRO A 5 -41.48 -2.31 47.31
CA PRO A 5 -40.45 -2.94 46.50
C PRO A 5 -40.55 -2.48 45.04
N ALA A 6 -39.41 -2.07 44.50
CA ALA A 6 -39.21 -1.61 43.13
C ALA A 6 -39.17 -2.77 42.13
N LYS A 7 -39.76 -2.57 40.95
CA LYS A 7 -39.59 -3.42 39.76
C LYS A 7 -38.25 -3.10 39.08
N GLU A 8 -37.40 -4.10 38.88
CA GLU A 8 -36.24 -4.03 37.97
C GLU A 8 -36.68 -4.18 36.50
N PRO A 9 -36.14 -3.38 35.56
CA PRO A 9 -36.29 -3.65 34.13
C PRO A 9 -35.12 -4.52 33.61
N GLY A 10 -35.46 -5.71 33.13
CA GLY A 10 -34.55 -6.66 32.51
C GLY A 10 -33.91 -6.14 31.22
N LYS A 11 -32.61 -6.43 31.08
CA LYS A 11 -31.73 -6.09 29.96
C LYS A 11 -32.14 -6.80 28.67
N SER A 12 -32.47 -6.05 27.62
CA SER A 12 -32.62 -6.58 26.24
C SER A 12 -31.79 -5.75 25.26
N LYS A 13 -30.53 -6.15 25.03
CA LYS A 13 -29.71 -5.67 23.89
C LYS A 13 -28.66 -6.73 23.50
N SER A 14 -29.06 -7.73 22.70
CA SER A 14 -28.11 -8.71 22.12
C SER A 14 -28.59 -9.35 20.79
N ASN A 15 -29.42 -8.67 19.98
CA ASN A 15 -30.03 -9.31 18.79
C ASN A 15 -29.85 -8.58 17.44
N LYS A 16 -29.01 -7.53 17.35
CA LYS A 16 -28.81 -6.77 16.10
C LYS A 16 -27.72 -7.33 15.16
N SER A 17 -26.85 -8.22 15.64
CA SER A 17 -25.77 -8.82 14.82
C SER A 17 -26.27 -10.01 14.00
N SER A 18 -27.10 -10.86 14.62
CA SER A 18 -27.74 -12.02 13.98
C SER A 18 -28.76 -11.63 12.90
N SER A 19 -29.46 -10.51 13.09
CA SER A 19 -30.48 -10.05 12.14
C SER A 19 -29.91 -9.56 10.81
N VAL A 20 -28.70 -8.97 10.82
CA VAL A 20 -28.04 -8.45 9.60
C VAL A 20 -27.46 -9.58 8.74
N LEU A 21 -26.92 -10.63 9.38
CA LEU A 21 -26.46 -11.84 8.69
C LEU A 21 -27.64 -12.66 8.11
N SER A 22 -28.75 -12.72 8.85
CA SER A 22 -30.01 -13.32 8.38
C SER A 22 -30.61 -12.55 7.20
N SER A 23 -30.61 -11.21 7.28
CA SER A 23 -31.07 -10.31 6.21
C SER A 23 -30.25 -10.43 4.92
N LYS A 24 -28.91 -10.46 4.99
CA LYS A 24 -28.07 -10.68 3.80
C LYS A 24 -28.32 -12.05 3.15
N LYS A 25 -28.55 -13.09 3.96
CA LYS A 25 -28.93 -14.43 3.47
C LYS A 25 -30.32 -14.43 2.82
N SER A 26 -31.31 -13.75 3.39
CA SER A 26 -32.67 -13.72 2.83
C SER A 26 -32.76 -12.88 1.56
N VAL A 27 -31.99 -11.80 1.45
CA VAL A 27 -31.91 -10.97 0.25
C VAL A 27 -31.18 -11.69 -0.88
N ARG A 28 -30.06 -12.40 -0.59
CA ARG A 28 -29.39 -13.27 -1.59
C ARG A 28 -30.31 -14.37 -2.11
N LYS A 29 -31.16 -14.94 -1.23
CA LYS A 29 -32.16 -15.95 -1.63
C LYS A 29 -33.28 -15.39 -2.50
N ALA A 30 -33.63 -14.11 -2.34
CA ALA A 30 -34.67 -13.45 -3.12
C ALA A 30 -34.22 -13.00 -4.52
N LEU A 31 -32.91 -12.85 -4.75
CA LEU A 31 -32.35 -12.37 -6.02
C LEU A 31 -31.92 -13.47 -6.99
N GLY A 32 -32.11 -14.75 -6.65
CA GLY A 32 -31.75 -15.85 -7.56
C GLY A 32 -30.27 -15.87 -7.96
N GLU A 33 -29.39 -15.21 -7.18
CA GLU A 33 -27.95 -15.25 -7.45
C GLU A 33 -27.47 -16.67 -7.18
N GLU A 34 -27.11 -17.38 -8.26
CA GLU A 34 -26.46 -18.68 -8.14
C GLU A 34 -25.26 -18.57 -7.19
N PRO A 35 -25.05 -19.55 -6.30
CA PRO A 35 -23.90 -19.54 -5.42
C PRO A 35 -22.64 -19.40 -6.28
N SER A 36 -21.86 -18.35 -6.02
CA SER A 36 -20.61 -18.11 -6.75
C SER A 36 -19.79 -19.40 -6.82
N LEU A 37 -19.37 -19.78 -8.03
CA LEU A 37 -18.65 -21.04 -8.32
C LEU A 37 -17.44 -21.29 -7.39
N ILE A 38 -16.89 -20.22 -6.81
CA ILE A 38 -15.75 -20.25 -5.89
C ILE A 38 -16.23 -19.79 -4.51
N PRO A 39 -15.91 -20.49 -3.40
CA PRO A 39 -16.24 -20.04 -2.06
C PRO A 39 -15.60 -18.69 -1.72
N GLU A 40 -16.34 -17.80 -1.04
CA GLU A 40 -15.95 -16.42 -0.71
C GLU A 40 -14.56 -16.34 -0.02
N LYS A 41 -14.20 -17.35 0.79
CA LYS A 41 -12.90 -17.46 1.47
C LYS A 41 -11.70 -17.51 0.51
N TYR A 42 -11.85 -18.09 -0.67
CA TYR A 42 -10.75 -18.31 -1.63
C TYR A 42 -10.71 -17.27 -2.74
N GLN A 43 -11.78 -16.48 -2.92
CA GLN A 43 -11.88 -15.50 -4.00
C GLN A 43 -10.76 -14.45 -3.94
N ASP A 44 -10.41 -13.97 -2.74
CA ASP A 44 -9.34 -12.98 -2.56
C ASP A 44 -7.95 -13.55 -2.89
N LEU A 45 -7.67 -14.78 -2.44
CA LEU A 45 -6.40 -15.45 -2.73
C LEU A 45 -6.26 -15.78 -4.21
N LEU A 46 -7.34 -16.21 -4.86
CA LEU A 46 -7.34 -16.50 -6.30
C LEU A 46 -7.19 -15.23 -7.12
N ALA A 47 -7.83 -14.12 -6.73
CA ALA A 47 -7.67 -12.83 -7.41
C ALA A 47 -6.23 -12.32 -7.32
N LEU A 48 -5.63 -12.35 -6.13
CA LEU A 48 -4.23 -11.96 -5.94
C LEU A 48 -3.26 -12.92 -6.66
N GLY A 49 -3.55 -14.23 -6.64
CA GLY A 49 -2.79 -15.23 -7.37
C GLY A 49 -2.85 -15.03 -8.88
N LEU A 50 -4.02 -14.71 -9.44
CA LEU A 50 -4.18 -14.40 -10.85
C LEU A 50 -3.44 -13.11 -11.23
N LEU A 51 -3.53 -12.05 -10.41
CA LEU A 51 -2.78 -10.82 -10.64
C LEU A 51 -1.28 -11.08 -10.67
N ALA A 52 -0.76 -11.86 -9.71
CA ALA A 52 0.64 -12.24 -9.67
C ALA A 52 1.03 -13.07 -10.92
N LEU A 53 0.20 -14.05 -11.29
CA LEU A 53 0.43 -14.88 -12.47
C LEU A 53 0.49 -14.04 -13.76
N LEU A 54 -0.41 -13.08 -13.94
CA LEU A 54 -0.42 -12.18 -15.09
C LEU A 54 0.87 -11.35 -15.17
N LEU A 55 1.34 -10.80 -14.05
CA LEU A 55 2.60 -10.06 -14.00
C LEU A 55 3.80 -10.98 -14.30
N ILE A 56 3.81 -12.20 -13.78
CA ILE A 56 4.85 -13.19 -14.04
C ILE A 56 4.91 -13.55 -15.53
N ILE A 57 3.76 -13.79 -16.16
CA ILE A 57 3.66 -14.10 -17.60
C ILE A 57 4.15 -12.90 -18.42
N PHE A 58 3.69 -11.69 -18.10
CA PHE A 58 4.05 -10.49 -18.86
C PHE A 58 5.54 -10.16 -18.76
N TYR A 59 6.13 -10.28 -17.57
CA TYR A 59 7.55 -10.01 -17.33
C TYR A 59 8.44 -11.26 -17.41
N TRP A 60 7.93 -12.36 -17.97
CA TRP A 60 8.66 -13.63 -18.07
C TRP A 60 10.09 -13.49 -18.63
N PRO A 61 10.32 -12.74 -19.73
CA PRO A 61 11.67 -12.63 -20.29
C PRO A 61 12.66 -11.93 -19.34
N VAL A 62 12.15 -11.02 -18.51
CA VAL A 62 12.97 -10.28 -17.55
C VAL A 62 13.24 -11.14 -16.31
N LEU A 63 12.24 -11.88 -15.83
CA LEU A 63 12.33 -12.69 -14.62
C LEU A 63 13.18 -13.96 -14.82
N PHE A 64 13.05 -14.65 -15.96
CA PHE A 64 13.61 -16.00 -16.13
C PHE A 64 14.52 -16.19 -17.33
N GLU A 65 14.47 -15.31 -18.34
CA GLU A 65 15.37 -15.37 -19.51
C GLU A 65 16.60 -14.45 -19.36
N GLY A 66 16.67 -13.67 -18.28
CA GLY A 66 17.79 -12.76 -18.02
C GLY A 66 17.78 -11.50 -18.89
N LYS A 67 16.67 -11.18 -19.56
CA LYS A 67 16.54 -9.92 -20.29
C LYS A 67 16.51 -8.74 -19.31
N ILE A 68 17.00 -7.60 -19.76
CA ILE A 68 17.03 -6.37 -18.99
C ILE A 68 16.34 -5.24 -19.76
N PHE A 69 15.79 -4.27 -19.03
CA PHE A 69 15.39 -3.01 -19.63
C PHE A 69 16.63 -2.13 -19.81
N PHE A 70 16.85 -1.64 -21.03
CA PHE A 70 17.86 -0.63 -21.28
C PHE A 70 17.29 0.75 -20.91
N ALA A 71 17.48 1.12 -19.64
CA ALA A 71 16.99 2.36 -19.06
C ALA A 71 18.13 3.39 -18.91
N ALA A 72 17.93 4.58 -19.49
CA ALA A 72 18.91 5.66 -19.45
C ALA A 72 19.22 6.10 -18.01
N ASP A 73 18.20 6.22 -17.15
CA ASP A 73 18.38 6.65 -15.75
C ASP A 73 19.22 5.64 -14.95
N ASN A 74 18.99 4.34 -15.16
CA ASN A 74 19.80 3.29 -14.54
C ASN A 74 21.26 3.40 -14.98
N THR A 75 21.49 3.64 -16.27
CA THR A 75 22.85 3.77 -16.83
C THR A 75 23.55 5.01 -16.30
N ALA A 76 22.88 6.16 -16.30
CA ALA A 76 23.41 7.42 -15.78
C ALA A 76 23.80 7.32 -14.30
N SER A 77 23.03 6.58 -13.50
CA SER A 77 23.31 6.36 -12.07
C SER A 77 24.67 5.68 -11.82
N PHE A 78 25.23 4.95 -12.78
CA PHE A 78 26.53 4.29 -12.59
C PHE A 78 27.69 5.27 -12.40
N SER A 79 27.56 6.51 -12.85
CA SER A 79 28.57 7.56 -12.68
C SER A 79 28.90 7.87 -11.21
N THR A 80 27.99 7.57 -10.28
CA THR A 80 28.16 7.88 -8.84
C THR A 80 28.76 6.71 -8.06
N LYS A 81 28.80 5.51 -8.63
CA LYS A 81 29.17 4.27 -7.91
C LYS A 81 30.57 4.30 -7.33
N THR A 82 31.57 4.74 -8.11
CA THR A 82 32.97 4.76 -7.66
C THR A 82 33.14 5.62 -6.42
N PHE A 83 32.59 6.83 -6.45
CA PHE A 83 32.63 7.74 -5.30
C PHE A 83 31.93 7.15 -4.07
N VAL A 84 30.72 6.60 -4.22
CA VAL A 84 30.00 5.98 -3.10
C VAL A 84 30.77 4.79 -2.54
N SER A 85 31.39 3.99 -3.41
CA SER A 85 32.24 2.87 -3.02
C SER A 85 33.49 3.32 -2.26
N ASP A 86 34.16 4.37 -2.69
CA ASP A 86 35.40 4.84 -2.06
C ASP A 86 35.09 5.50 -0.71
N ALA A 87 34.02 6.28 -0.65
CA ALA A 87 33.50 6.82 0.60
C ALA A 87 33.09 5.74 1.61
N ALA A 88 32.51 4.62 1.15
CA ALA A 88 32.18 3.51 2.03
C ALA A 88 33.44 2.87 2.65
N LYS A 89 34.57 2.84 1.93
CA LYS A 89 35.85 2.30 2.46
C LYS A 89 36.47 3.20 3.52
N THR A 90 36.28 4.52 3.44
CA THR A 90 36.82 5.46 4.42
C THR A 90 36.00 5.53 5.70
N GLY A 91 34.81 4.92 5.72
CA GLY A 91 33.87 4.98 6.86
C GLY A 91 33.31 6.38 7.10
N THR A 92 33.57 7.33 6.20
CA THR A 92 33.14 8.72 6.32
C THR A 92 32.05 9.01 5.31
N PHE A 93 30.98 9.64 5.78
CA PHE A 93 29.87 10.04 4.92
C PHE A 93 30.23 11.35 4.19
N PRO A 94 30.39 11.36 2.86
CA PRO A 94 30.88 12.53 2.16
C PRO A 94 29.72 13.48 1.87
N LEU A 95 29.75 14.69 2.42
CA LEU A 95 28.67 15.66 2.25
C LEU A 95 28.67 16.34 0.87
N TRP A 96 29.78 16.30 0.14
CA TRP A 96 29.95 16.94 -1.16
C TRP A 96 30.49 15.98 -2.21
N PHE A 97 29.84 15.93 -3.36
CA PHE A 97 30.26 15.16 -4.53
C PHE A 97 30.86 16.11 -5.57
N PRO A 98 32.17 16.07 -5.87
CA PRO A 98 32.82 17.09 -6.70
C PRO A 98 32.73 16.83 -8.22
N TYR A 99 32.39 15.61 -8.67
CA TYR A 99 32.63 15.18 -10.05
C TYR A 99 31.49 15.47 -11.04
N ILE A 100 30.31 15.90 -10.56
CA ILE A 100 29.10 16.09 -11.37
C ILE A 100 28.58 17.51 -11.10
N PHE A 101 28.16 18.21 -12.15
CA PHE A 101 27.61 19.58 -12.11
C PHE A 101 28.49 20.60 -11.37
N SER A 102 29.81 20.49 -11.49
CA SER A 102 30.79 21.32 -10.75
C SER A 102 30.71 21.18 -9.22
N GLY A 103 30.02 20.15 -8.75
CA GLY A 103 29.87 19.82 -7.35
C GLY A 103 28.41 19.91 -6.88
N MET A 104 27.99 18.94 -6.07
CA MET A 104 26.65 18.93 -5.48
C MET A 104 26.62 18.28 -4.09
N PRO A 105 25.68 18.66 -3.20
CA PRO A 105 25.58 18.07 -1.87
C PRO A 105 25.10 16.62 -1.96
N SER A 106 25.88 15.66 -1.47
CA SER A 106 25.58 14.23 -1.57
C SER A 106 24.33 13.82 -0.78
N TYR A 107 24.12 14.44 0.39
CA TYR A 107 22.94 14.16 1.23
C TYR A 107 21.66 14.71 0.61
N GLY A 108 21.70 15.97 0.15
CA GLY A 108 20.53 16.63 -0.46
C GLY A 108 20.15 16.06 -1.82
N SER A 109 21.14 15.58 -2.59
CA SER A 109 20.91 14.85 -3.85
C SER A 109 20.52 13.38 -3.64
N LEU A 110 20.40 12.92 -2.39
CA LEU A 110 20.05 11.55 -2.03
C LEU A 110 21.00 10.49 -2.62
N MET A 111 22.21 10.88 -3.03
CA MET A 111 23.20 9.98 -3.64
C MET A 111 23.90 9.10 -2.62
N ALA A 112 24.18 9.68 -1.45
CA ALA A 112 24.80 8.96 -0.35
C ALA A 112 24.09 9.37 0.95
N GLY A 113 24.03 8.44 1.90
CA GLY A 113 23.57 8.69 3.27
C GLY A 113 24.46 7.96 4.26
N GLY A 114 24.54 8.47 5.49
CA GLY A 114 25.19 7.76 6.58
C GLY A 114 24.52 6.42 6.88
N ASP A 115 25.26 5.55 7.55
CA ASP A 115 24.79 4.20 7.87
C ASP A 115 23.59 4.25 8.82
N ARG A 116 22.52 3.51 8.50
CA ARG A 116 21.25 3.53 9.25
C ARG A 116 21.04 2.20 9.99
N SER A 117 21.95 1.88 10.89
CA SER A 117 21.92 0.63 11.67
C SER A 117 20.65 0.47 12.52
N PHE A 118 20.06 1.59 12.96
CA PHE A 118 18.80 1.63 13.70
C PHE A 118 17.55 1.32 12.86
N ASP A 119 17.68 1.29 11.52
CA ASP A 119 16.55 1.10 10.61
C ASP A 119 16.24 -0.39 10.42
N PHE A 120 15.73 -1.03 11.49
CA PHE A 120 15.32 -2.43 11.49
C PHE A 120 14.26 -2.73 10.42
N LEU A 121 13.31 -1.82 10.20
CA LEU A 121 12.25 -2.00 9.20
C LEU A 121 12.84 -2.13 7.79
N ASN A 122 13.90 -1.39 7.47
CA ASN A 122 14.64 -1.58 6.24
C ASN A 122 15.21 -2.98 6.10
N GLN A 123 15.85 -3.48 7.15
CA GLN A 123 16.48 -4.79 7.11
C GLN A 123 15.42 -5.87 6.88
N LEU A 124 14.30 -5.79 7.60
CA LEU A 124 13.17 -6.69 7.41
C LEU A 124 12.60 -6.60 6.00
N TRP A 125 12.38 -5.38 5.48
CA TRP A 125 11.85 -5.20 4.14
C TRP A 125 12.79 -5.72 3.05
N ARG A 126 14.11 -5.56 3.23
CA ARG A 126 15.11 -6.17 2.35
C ARG A 126 15.04 -7.69 2.36
N ILE A 127 14.84 -8.32 3.52
CA ILE A 127 14.64 -9.76 3.62
C ILE A 127 13.40 -10.19 2.83
N VAL A 128 12.28 -9.46 2.97
CA VAL A 128 11.06 -9.73 2.21
C VAL A 128 11.31 -9.63 0.71
N ILE A 129 11.94 -8.54 0.24
CA ILE A 129 12.27 -8.35 -1.17
C ILE A 129 13.17 -9.47 -1.70
N ASN A 130 14.21 -9.84 -0.96
CA ASN A 130 15.09 -10.94 -1.34
C ASN A 130 14.34 -12.28 -1.41
N ALA A 131 13.46 -12.54 -0.44
CA ALA A 131 12.66 -13.77 -0.40
C ALA A 131 11.65 -13.86 -1.55
N VAL A 132 11.02 -12.76 -1.97
CA VAL A 132 10.07 -12.80 -3.10
C VAL A 132 10.76 -12.78 -4.47
N THR A 133 12.01 -12.34 -4.54
CA THR A 133 12.77 -12.24 -5.80
C THR A 133 13.79 -13.37 -6.00
N PHE A 134 13.95 -14.29 -5.04
CA PHE A 134 15.03 -15.27 -5.04
C PHE A 134 15.08 -16.19 -6.28
N VAL A 135 13.93 -16.47 -6.89
CA VAL A 135 13.82 -17.33 -8.09
C VAL A 135 14.18 -16.59 -9.38
N SER A 136 14.21 -15.25 -9.35
CA SER A 136 14.48 -14.45 -10.53
C SER A 136 15.95 -14.51 -10.93
N LYS A 137 16.21 -14.69 -12.22
CA LYS A 137 17.54 -14.53 -12.81
C LYS A 137 17.99 -13.06 -12.90
N ASN A 138 17.06 -12.12 -12.68
CA ASN A 138 17.35 -10.70 -12.61
C ASN A 138 16.73 -10.09 -11.33
N PRO A 139 17.39 -10.27 -10.16
CA PRO A 139 16.92 -9.71 -8.91
C PRO A 139 16.83 -8.18 -8.94
N SER A 140 17.71 -7.51 -9.69
CA SER A 140 17.75 -6.05 -9.83
C SER A 140 16.54 -5.42 -10.52
N THR A 141 15.75 -6.21 -11.24
CA THR A 141 14.48 -5.76 -11.85
C THR A 141 13.27 -6.42 -11.22
N ALA A 142 13.41 -7.65 -10.70
CA ALA A 142 12.31 -8.39 -10.08
C ALA A 142 11.70 -7.68 -8.87
N TRP A 143 12.51 -6.98 -8.07
CA TRP A 143 12.00 -6.22 -6.93
C TRP A 143 11.03 -5.12 -7.36
N ILE A 144 11.23 -4.53 -8.55
CA ILE A 144 10.36 -3.51 -9.10
C ILE A 144 9.03 -4.14 -9.50
N ILE A 145 9.06 -5.29 -10.18
CA ILE A 145 7.86 -6.06 -10.56
C ILE A 145 7.04 -6.44 -9.34
N PHE A 146 7.68 -6.75 -8.21
CA PHE A 146 6.98 -6.96 -6.95
C PHE A 146 6.23 -5.71 -6.48
N TYR A 147 6.75 -4.50 -6.67
CA TYR A 147 6.00 -3.27 -6.38
C TYR A 147 4.83 -3.03 -7.35
N TYR A 148 4.91 -3.47 -8.62
CA TYR A 148 3.74 -3.47 -9.51
C TYR A 148 2.65 -4.41 -9.01
N PHE A 149 3.03 -5.57 -8.45
CA PHE A 149 2.09 -6.47 -7.78
C PHE A 149 1.50 -5.79 -6.55
N LEU A 150 2.31 -5.18 -5.68
CA LEU A 150 1.81 -4.45 -4.50
C LEU A 150 0.85 -3.32 -4.88
N PHE A 151 1.14 -2.56 -5.94
CA PHE A 151 0.24 -1.52 -6.42
C PHE A 151 -1.13 -2.07 -6.82
N GLY A 152 -1.16 -3.13 -7.65
CA GLY A 152 -2.40 -3.79 -8.07
C GLY A 152 -3.12 -4.48 -6.92
N ALA A 153 -2.39 -5.11 -5.99
CA ALA A 153 -2.93 -5.74 -4.79
C ALA A 153 -3.52 -4.69 -3.83
N GLY A 154 -2.92 -3.51 -3.75
CA GLY A 154 -3.45 -2.38 -2.99
C GLY A 154 -4.74 -1.85 -3.60
N LEU A 155 -4.78 -1.68 -4.93
CA LEU A 155 -6.00 -1.28 -5.65
C LEU A 155 -7.10 -2.32 -5.47
N TYR A 156 -6.76 -3.60 -5.59
CA TYR A 156 -7.65 -4.70 -5.26
C TYR A 156 -8.21 -4.53 -3.85
N ALA A 157 -7.35 -4.41 -2.84
CA ALA A 157 -7.76 -4.31 -1.45
C ALA A 157 -8.66 -3.09 -1.17
N LEU A 158 -8.33 -1.93 -1.75
CA LEU A 158 -9.15 -0.71 -1.67
C LEU A 158 -10.53 -0.93 -2.28
N LEU A 159 -10.60 -1.47 -3.50
CA LEU A 159 -11.86 -1.75 -4.19
C LEU A 159 -12.67 -2.85 -3.52
N ARG A 160 -12.03 -3.84 -2.88
CA ARG A 160 -12.71 -4.82 -2.03
C ARG A 160 -13.42 -4.15 -0.86
N VAL A 161 -12.77 -3.18 -0.20
CA VAL A 161 -13.36 -2.44 0.90
C VAL A 161 -14.49 -1.51 0.43
N LYS A 162 -14.33 -0.84 -0.72
CA LYS A 162 -15.31 0.14 -1.23
C LYS A 162 -16.51 -0.49 -1.95
N VAL A 163 -16.26 -1.47 -2.83
CA VAL A 163 -17.25 -2.05 -3.75
C VAL A 163 -17.75 -3.42 -3.29
N GLY A 164 -16.94 -4.17 -2.53
CA GLY A 164 -17.35 -5.46 -1.98
C GLY A 164 -17.42 -6.63 -2.98
N SER A 165 -17.14 -6.41 -4.27
CA SER A 165 -17.08 -7.47 -5.29
C SER A 165 -15.62 -7.85 -5.64
N PRO A 166 -15.23 -9.14 -5.55
CA PRO A 166 -13.86 -9.58 -5.87
C PRO A 166 -13.51 -9.37 -7.34
N PHE A 167 -14.45 -9.63 -8.24
CA PHE A 167 -14.23 -9.47 -9.67
C PHE A 167 -13.92 -8.02 -10.05
N HIS A 168 -14.74 -7.07 -9.59
CA HIS A 168 -14.53 -5.64 -9.87
C HIS A 168 -13.20 -5.14 -9.26
N ALA A 169 -12.86 -5.62 -8.07
CA ALA A 169 -11.58 -5.30 -7.44
C ALA A 169 -10.39 -5.86 -8.23
N LEU A 170 -10.50 -7.09 -8.74
CA LEU A 170 -9.48 -7.73 -9.57
C LEU A 170 -9.27 -6.96 -10.88
N VAL A 171 -10.35 -6.59 -11.56
CA VAL A 171 -10.28 -5.77 -12.77
C VAL A 171 -9.56 -4.46 -12.50
N GLY A 172 -9.86 -3.77 -11.39
CA GLY A 172 -9.17 -2.54 -11.01
C GLY A 172 -7.69 -2.74 -10.67
N GLY A 173 -7.35 -3.84 -9.98
CA GLY A 173 -5.97 -4.21 -9.69
C GLY A 173 -5.14 -4.47 -10.96
N ILE A 174 -5.70 -5.23 -11.90
CA ILE A 174 -5.08 -5.49 -13.21
C ILE A 174 -4.96 -4.18 -14.01
N ALA A 175 -6.04 -3.41 -14.12
CA ALA A 175 -6.03 -2.15 -14.87
C ALA A 175 -4.97 -1.17 -14.34
N GLY A 176 -4.79 -1.09 -13.02
CA GLY A 176 -3.73 -0.27 -12.42
C GLY A 176 -2.32 -0.79 -12.70
N SER A 177 -2.05 -2.08 -12.47
CA SER A 177 -0.72 -2.66 -12.69
C SER A 177 -0.28 -2.62 -14.16
N PHE A 178 -1.22 -2.71 -15.10
CA PHE A 178 -0.96 -2.70 -16.54
C PHE A 178 -1.29 -1.37 -17.22
N ALA A 179 -1.58 -0.31 -16.46
CA ALA A 179 -1.76 1.02 -17.03
C ALA A 179 -0.48 1.46 -17.76
N THR A 180 -0.62 2.06 -18.94
CA THR A 180 0.51 2.45 -19.79
C THR A 180 1.54 3.29 -19.03
N LEU A 181 1.09 4.28 -18.26
CA LEU A 181 1.98 5.14 -17.47
C LEU A 181 2.76 4.36 -16.40
N SER A 182 2.13 3.35 -15.79
CA SER A 182 2.80 2.47 -14.86
C SER A 182 3.86 1.65 -15.58
N LEU A 183 3.53 1.00 -16.70
CA LEU A 183 4.46 0.16 -17.45
C LEU A 183 5.67 0.94 -18.00
N VAL A 184 5.51 2.21 -18.39
CA VAL A 184 6.62 3.03 -18.90
C VAL A 184 7.70 3.26 -17.85
N TRP A 185 7.38 3.34 -16.55
CA TRP A 185 8.39 3.68 -15.54
C TRP A 185 9.56 2.70 -15.47
N ILE A 186 9.31 1.40 -15.60
CA ILE A 186 10.36 0.39 -15.56
C ILE A 186 11.25 0.43 -16.80
N THR A 187 10.72 0.87 -17.96
CA THR A 187 11.48 0.92 -19.21
C THR A 187 12.45 2.09 -19.24
N VAL A 188 12.13 3.21 -18.56
CA VAL A 188 13.00 4.40 -18.51
C VAL A 188 13.86 4.47 -17.24
N GLY A 189 13.64 3.60 -16.25
CA GLY A 189 14.46 3.52 -15.02
C GLY A 189 13.91 4.33 -13.84
N HIS A 190 12.65 4.75 -13.91
CA HIS A 190 11.96 5.48 -12.85
C HIS A 190 11.48 4.57 -11.71
N ASN A 191 12.36 3.72 -11.23
CA ASN A 191 12.03 2.59 -10.37
C ASN A 191 11.53 3.02 -8.99
N THR A 192 11.99 4.18 -8.49
CA THR A 192 11.54 4.71 -7.18
C THR A 192 10.13 5.30 -7.23
N LYS A 193 9.60 5.67 -8.41
CA LYS A 193 8.21 6.17 -8.55
C LYS A 193 7.20 5.10 -8.16
N ILE A 194 7.36 3.89 -8.70
CA ILE A 194 6.42 2.80 -8.43
C ILE A 194 6.46 2.38 -6.95
N VAL A 195 7.62 2.46 -6.29
CA VAL A 195 7.72 2.20 -4.83
C VAL A 195 6.83 3.15 -4.04
N ALA A 196 6.90 4.45 -4.34
CA ALA A 196 6.09 5.46 -3.67
C ALA A 196 4.59 5.24 -3.95
N VAL A 197 4.23 5.03 -5.22
CA VAL A 197 2.84 4.93 -5.67
C VAL A 197 2.16 3.63 -5.22
N ALA A 198 2.91 2.53 -5.14
CA ALA A 198 2.38 1.22 -4.73
C ALA A 198 1.74 1.25 -3.32
N MET A 199 2.18 2.15 -2.45
CA MET A 199 1.66 2.26 -1.08
C MET A 199 0.35 3.06 -1.00
N ILE A 200 0.05 3.92 -1.99
CA ILE A 200 -1.11 4.83 -1.96
C ILE A 200 -2.44 4.08 -1.81
N PRO A 201 -2.74 3.03 -2.61
CA PRO A 201 -4.02 2.35 -2.50
C PRO A 201 -4.20 1.65 -1.14
N PHE A 202 -3.13 1.09 -0.58
CA PHE A 202 -3.16 0.51 0.76
C PHE A 202 -3.38 1.56 1.84
N ALA A 203 -2.73 2.72 1.73
CA ALA A 203 -2.91 3.82 2.67
C ALA A 203 -4.37 4.30 2.68
N LEU A 204 -4.97 4.47 1.50
CA LEU A 204 -6.40 4.80 1.35
C LEU A 204 -7.30 3.67 1.89
N MET A 205 -6.96 2.41 1.64
CA MET A 205 -7.72 1.26 2.15
C MET A 205 -7.70 1.23 3.69
N LEU A 206 -6.55 1.50 4.31
CA LEU A 206 -6.44 1.55 5.78
C LEU A 206 -7.16 2.77 6.36
N ALA A 207 -7.09 3.94 5.70
CA ALA A 207 -7.89 5.09 6.06
C ALA A 207 -9.39 4.74 6.07
N GLU A 208 -9.87 4.02 5.05
CA GLU A 208 -11.25 3.55 5.00
C GLU A 208 -11.60 2.54 6.11
N ARG A 209 -10.69 1.63 6.45
CA ARG A 209 -10.88 0.73 7.59
C ARG A 209 -10.91 1.47 8.93
N LEU A 210 -10.13 2.54 9.08
CA LEU A 210 -10.10 3.35 10.31
C LEU A 210 -11.42 4.07 10.58
N ARG A 211 -12.25 4.30 9.55
CA ARG A 211 -13.62 4.81 9.69
C ARG A 211 -14.61 3.77 10.19
N GLN A 212 -14.35 2.48 9.93
CA GLN A 212 -15.27 1.43 10.32
C GLN A 212 -15.31 1.28 11.85
N LYS A 213 -16.48 0.95 12.39
CA LYS A 213 -16.60 0.69 13.82
C LYS A 213 -15.82 -0.57 14.17
N GLN A 214 -14.74 -0.39 14.92
CA GLN A 214 -13.82 -1.46 15.30
C GLN A 214 -13.35 -1.32 16.74
N GLY A 215 -12.86 -2.42 17.31
CA GLY A 215 -12.25 -2.42 18.64
C GLY A 215 -10.87 -1.75 18.65
N TRP A 216 -10.38 -1.40 19.84
CA TRP A 216 -9.09 -0.69 19.99
C TRP A 216 -7.91 -1.47 19.39
N LYS A 217 -7.88 -2.80 19.54
CA LYS A 217 -6.83 -3.66 18.97
C LYS A 217 -6.78 -3.58 17.44
N SER A 218 -7.94 -3.65 16.80
CA SER A 218 -8.04 -3.53 15.33
C SER A 218 -7.68 -2.13 14.85
N PHE A 219 -8.05 -1.10 15.61
CA PHE A 219 -7.65 0.28 15.33
C PHE A 219 -6.12 0.42 15.36
N LEU A 220 -5.46 -0.01 16.44
CA LEU A 220 -4.00 0.06 16.54
C LEU A 220 -3.29 -0.79 15.48
N LEU A 221 -3.83 -1.95 15.14
CA LEU A 221 -3.28 -2.77 14.06
C LEU A 221 -3.34 -2.02 12.73
N ASN A 222 -4.48 -1.39 12.39
CA ASN A 222 -4.61 -0.63 11.16
C ASN A 222 -3.69 0.61 11.14
N VAL A 223 -3.54 1.32 12.26
CA VAL A 223 -2.59 2.44 12.39
C VAL A 223 -1.14 1.96 12.25
N GLY A 224 -0.77 0.86 12.91
CA GLY A 224 0.58 0.29 12.82
C GLY A 224 0.92 -0.20 11.41
N LEU A 225 -0.02 -0.86 10.72
CA LEU A 225 0.15 -1.23 9.32
C LEU A 225 0.29 0.00 8.43
N LEU A 226 -0.47 1.06 8.70
CA LEU A 226 -0.39 2.30 7.95
C LEU A 226 0.98 2.96 8.14
N ALA A 227 1.50 3.01 9.37
CA ALA A 227 2.81 3.54 9.68
C ALA A 227 3.93 2.79 8.93
N VAL A 228 3.85 1.45 8.86
CA VAL A 228 4.80 0.63 8.08
C VAL A 228 4.71 0.95 6.58
N LEU A 229 3.51 1.12 6.03
CA LEU A 229 3.33 1.48 4.61
C LEU A 229 3.83 2.89 4.29
N LEU A 230 3.54 3.86 5.16
CA LEU A 230 4.03 5.23 5.02
C LEU A 230 5.55 5.28 5.16
N ASN A 231 6.14 4.47 6.05
CA ASN A 231 7.58 4.30 6.15
C ASN A 231 8.18 3.77 4.84
N ILE A 232 7.61 2.71 4.25
CA ILE A 232 8.06 2.19 2.94
C ILE A 232 7.92 3.28 1.86
N GLN A 233 6.82 4.03 1.85
CA GLN A 233 6.59 5.11 0.90
C GLN A 233 7.63 6.22 1.00
N VAL A 234 7.91 6.73 2.21
CA VAL A 234 8.92 7.78 2.45
C VAL A 234 10.31 7.27 2.10
N ARG A 235 10.60 5.99 2.36
CA ARG A 235 11.89 5.36 2.04
C ARG A 235 12.12 5.12 0.55
N SER A 236 11.10 5.26 -0.29
CA SER A 236 11.32 5.33 -1.75
C SER A 236 12.27 6.47 -2.15
N THR A 237 12.43 7.48 -1.29
CA THR A 237 13.22 8.71 -1.52
C THR A 237 12.75 9.52 -2.73
N HIS A 238 11.61 9.18 -3.32
CA HIS A 238 11.03 9.94 -4.42
C HIS A 238 10.17 11.09 -3.89
N VAL A 239 10.83 12.14 -3.39
CA VAL A 239 10.21 13.28 -2.68
C VAL A 239 8.99 13.84 -3.41
N GLN A 240 9.07 14.00 -4.74
CA GLN A 240 7.95 14.49 -5.55
C GLN A 240 6.71 13.59 -5.47
N MET A 241 6.86 12.26 -5.60
CA MET A 241 5.73 11.33 -5.56
C MET A 241 5.17 11.19 -4.15
N ILE A 242 6.03 11.28 -3.13
CA ILE A 242 5.60 11.33 -1.72
C ILE A 242 4.72 12.57 -1.50
N TYR A 243 5.20 13.74 -1.91
CA TYR A 243 4.44 14.99 -1.81
C TYR A 243 3.06 14.90 -2.49
N TYR A 244 3.01 14.38 -3.73
CA TYR A 244 1.75 14.19 -4.43
C TYR A 244 0.83 13.15 -3.78
N SER A 245 1.39 12.08 -3.18
CA SER A 245 0.63 11.10 -2.41
C SER A 245 -0.09 11.76 -1.22
N PHE A 246 0.65 12.50 -0.38
CA PHE A 246 0.07 13.17 0.78
C PHE A 246 -0.94 14.25 0.38
N MET A 247 -0.68 14.97 -0.71
CA MET A 247 -1.64 15.94 -1.26
C MET A 247 -2.93 15.25 -1.72
N ALA A 248 -2.84 14.13 -2.45
CA ALA A 248 -4.00 13.37 -2.89
C ALA A 248 -4.80 12.80 -1.71
N ILE A 249 -4.13 12.28 -0.68
CA ILE A 249 -4.77 11.79 0.54
C ILE A 249 -5.42 12.94 1.34
N GLY A 250 -4.77 14.11 1.38
CA GLY A 250 -5.34 15.32 1.99
C GLY A 250 -6.63 15.76 1.29
N ILE A 251 -6.61 15.83 -0.04
CA ILE A 251 -7.82 16.12 -0.86
C ILE A 251 -8.89 15.07 -0.62
N TYR A 252 -8.51 13.79 -0.54
CA TYR A 252 -9.42 12.71 -0.22
C TYR A 252 -10.11 12.90 1.14
N PHE A 253 -9.37 13.27 2.18
CA PHE A 253 -9.94 13.58 3.49
C PHE A 253 -10.84 14.80 3.49
N LEU A 254 -10.51 15.85 2.72
CA LEU A 254 -11.37 17.02 2.56
C LEU A 254 -12.68 16.65 1.85
N PHE A 255 -12.61 15.84 0.79
CA PHE A 255 -13.79 15.33 0.11
C PHE A 255 -14.69 14.51 1.05
N GLU A 256 -14.09 13.61 1.83
CA GLU A 256 -14.83 12.79 2.80
C GLU A 256 -15.44 13.64 3.92
N LEU A 257 -14.74 14.70 4.36
CA LEU A 257 -15.27 15.66 5.33
C LEU A 257 -16.53 16.33 4.79
N VAL A 258 -16.46 16.88 3.58
CA VAL A 258 -17.59 17.53 2.92
C VAL A 258 -18.74 16.53 2.73
N SER A 259 -18.46 15.31 2.25
CA SER A 259 -19.47 14.25 2.11
C SER A 259 -20.14 13.91 3.44
N ALA A 260 -19.36 13.78 4.53
CA ALA A 260 -19.89 13.47 5.86
C ALA A 260 -20.80 14.59 6.39
N LEU A 261 -20.40 15.86 6.21
CA LEU A 261 -21.21 17.01 6.60
C LEU A 261 -22.54 17.08 5.83
N LEU A 262 -22.49 16.87 4.51
CA LEU A 262 -23.69 16.88 3.66
C LEU A 262 -24.64 15.73 4.00
N LYS A 263 -24.10 14.54 4.28
CA LYS A 263 -24.88 13.34 4.67
C LYS A 263 -25.28 13.32 6.14
N LYS A 264 -24.86 14.31 6.93
CA LYS A 264 -25.05 14.38 8.39
C LYS A 264 -24.52 13.13 9.11
N GLU A 265 -23.42 12.58 8.60
CA GLU A 265 -22.71 11.48 9.26
C GLU A 265 -21.96 11.99 10.50
N PRO A 266 -21.82 11.18 11.55
CA PRO A 266 -21.08 11.57 12.75
C PRO A 266 -19.62 11.93 12.42
N ILE A 267 -19.22 13.17 12.67
CA ILE A 267 -17.87 13.66 12.37
C ILE A 267 -16.76 12.87 13.08
N GLN A 268 -17.08 12.21 14.20
CA GLN A 268 -16.11 11.36 14.90
C GLN A 268 -15.60 10.20 14.03
N ILE A 269 -16.40 9.73 13.06
CA ILE A 269 -15.99 8.67 12.13
C ILE A 269 -14.86 9.16 11.22
N TRP A 270 -15.03 10.35 10.64
CA TRP A 270 -14.00 11.00 9.83
C TRP A 270 -12.77 11.34 10.67
N ALA A 271 -12.97 11.94 11.85
CA ALA A 271 -11.88 12.35 12.73
C ALA A 271 -11.02 11.17 13.20
N ARG A 272 -11.61 9.98 13.41
CA ARG A 272 -10.86 8.76 13.73
C ARG A 272 -9.91 8.32 12.61
N SER A 273 -10.36 8.43 11.36
CA SER A 273 -9.54 8.10 10.20
C SER A 273 -8.39 9.08 10.04
N VAL A 274 -8.67 10.38 10.08
CA VAL A 274 -7.65 11.42 9.94
C VAL A 274 -6.67 11.38 11.11
N GLY A 275 -7.18 11.22 12.34
CA GLY A 275 -6.34 11.07 13.53
C GLY A 275 -5.47 9.83 13.48
N GLY A 276 -6.03 8.67 13.06
CA GLY A 276 -5.25 7.46 12.87
C GLY A 276 -4.19 7.59 11.77
N PHE A 277 -4.48 8.33 10.70
CA PHE A 277 -3.51 8.62 9.64
C PHE A 277 -2.42 9.58 10.10
N ALA A 278 -2.74 10.58 10.92
CA ALA A 278 -1.76 11.53 11.45
C ALA A 278 -0.87 10.95 12.55
N ILE A 279 -1.35 9.93 13.27
CA ILE A 279 -0.56 9.17 14.26
C ILE A 279 0.43 8.22 13.56
N ALA A 280 0.00 7.65 12.43
CA ALA A 280 0.79 6.72 11.63
C ALA A 280 1.96 7.41 10.92
#